data_AF-A0A1A9F3F4-F1
#
_entry.id   AF-A0A1A9F3F4-F1
#
_cell.length_a   1.000
_cell.length_b   1.000
_cell.length_c   1.000
_cell.angle_alpha   90.00
_cell.angle_beta   90.00
_cell.angle_gamma   90.00
#
_symmetry.space_group_name_H-M   'P 1'
#
loop_
_entity.id
_entity.type
_entity.pdbx_description
1 polymer ?
#
loop_
_entity_poly.entity_id
_entity_poly.type
_entity_poly.pdbx_seq_one_letter_code
_entity_poly.pdbx_strand_id
1 'polypeptide(L)'
;MNSNGLQLEAAANHYNNTDINKIYSGSSPLTISEEKNRNRFRLGINYPFLLFRSSSWWGGASLQHLNEDSHFVISSDSTSTTEVDKLLRYSAVEINSNWLKKTGEQTYQVHGRIKQGLELGNEKNESTRSGTTTQGTESLNFTLINLDALWKVRLSPKWQVQTKTNIFWSDDQLPSAESVRYGGRHFGRGYPGAQAQGDKGYAAEIELRYLIPSDSVIIKRIEPYLVLDTAHSESNAMGIQHQLSSVALGLDLTDIQYYRVGFEYAQPTGDPTQNSNDHEPTYNLNLRWQF
;
A
#
# COMPACT_ATOMS: atom_id res chain seq x y z
N MET A 1 -40.41 -1.50 -6.16
CA MET A 1 -39.43 -2.61 -6.22
C MET A 1 -38.17 -2.10 -5.55
N ASN A 2 -37.91 -2.53 -4.31
CA ASN A 2 -36.71 -2.12 -3.55
C ASN A 2 -35.49 -2.83 -4.13
N SER A 3 -34.54 -2.09 -4.70
CA SER A 3 -33.23 -2.66 -5.00
C SER A 3 -32.52 -2.88 -3.66
N ASN A 4 -32.14 -4.12 -3.34
CA ASN A 4 -31.47 -4.49 -2.08
C ASN A 4 -30.02 -3.97 -1.98
N GLY A 5 -29.67 -2.93 -2.75
CA GLY A 5 -28.34 -2.31 -2.76
C GLY A 5 -27.19 -3.21 -3.23
N LEU A 6 -27.47 -4.45 -3.67
CA LEU A 6 -26.47 -5.38 -4.20
C LEU A 6 -25.76 -4.77 -5.41
N GLN A 7 -24.44 -4.83 -5.41
CA GLN A 7 -23.58 -4.36 -6.49
C GLN A 7 -22.80 -5.54 -7.06
N LEU A 8 -22.72 -5.57 -8.39
CA LEU A 8 -21.79 -6.43 -9.13
C LEU A 8 -20.61 -5.58 -9.57
N GLU A 9 -19.41 -6.11 -9.42
CA GLU A 9 -18.17 -5.44 -9.80
C GLU A 9 -17.39 -6.33 -10.75
N ALA A 10 -16.94 -5.77 -11.86
CA ALA A 10 -16.00 -6.40 -12.77
C ALA A 10 -14.88 -5.40 -13.07
N ALA A 11 -13.63 -5.82 -12.89
CA ALA A 11 -12.47 -4.98 -13.14
C ALA A 11 -11.41 -5.76 -13.90
N ALA A 12 -10.78 -5.10 -14.86
CA ALA A 12 -9.61 -5.59 -15.57
C ALA A 12 -8.55 -4.49 -15.56
N ASN A 13 -7.35 -4.81 -15.07
CA ASN A 13 -6.25 -3.88 -14.92
C ASN A 13 -5.03 -4.42 -15.66
N HIS A 14 -4.39 -3.55 -16.44
CA HIS A 14 -3.09 -3.78 -17.05
C HIS A 14 -2.08 -2.84 -16.41
N TYR A 15 -0.91 -3.36 -16.08
CA TYR A 15 0.18 -2.61 -15.48
C TYR A 15 1.49 -2.97 -16.16
N ASN A 16 2.24 -1.95 -16.59
CA ASN A 16 3.58 -2.09 -17.10
C ASN A 16 4.52 -1.20 -16.29
N ASN A 17 5.75 -1.67 -16.06
CA ASN A 17 6.77 -0.85 -15.41
C ASN A 17 8.18 -1.23 -15.84
N THR A 18 9.07 -0.25 -15.80
CA THR A 18 10.52 -0.42 -15.97
C THR A 18 11.20 0.32 -14.83
N ASP A 19 11.71 -0.42 -13.85
CA ASP A 19 12.39 0.12 -12.68
C ASP A 19 13.88 -0.25 -12.71
N ILE A 20 14.73 0.64 -12.18
CA ILE A 20 16.15 0.37 -11.96
C ILE A 20 16.47 0.71 -10.51
N ASN A 21 16.83 -0.32 -9.74
CA ASN A 21 17.20 -0.19 -8.33
C ASN A 21 18.67 -0.56 -8.14
N LYS A 22 19.32 0.09 -7.17
CA LYS A 22 20.68 -0.27 -6.74
C LYS A 22 20.61 -0.84 -5.34
N ILE A 23 21.11 -2.06 -5.17
CA ILE A 23 21.24 -2.71 -3.87
C ILE A 23 22.72 -2.76 -3.50
N TYR A 24 23.05 -2.31 -2.30
CA TYR A 24 24.42 -2.39 -1.79
C TYR A 24 24.62 -3.73 -1.08
N SER A 25 25.37 -4.64 -1.69
CA SER A 25 25.80 -5.90 -1.08
C SER A 25 27.30 -5.83 -0.81
N GLY A 26 27.68 -5.40 0.40
CA GLY A 26 29.09 -5.13 0.73
C GLY A 26 29.62 -3.84 0.10
N SER A 27 30.83 -3.86 -0.46
CA SER A 27 31.50 -2.66 -1.01
C SER A 27 31.18 -2.36 -2.48
N SER A 28 30.40 -3.21 -3.17
CA SER A 28 30.09 -3.05 -4.58
C SER A 28 28.57 -3.03 -4.80
N PRO A 29 28.02 -2.00 -5.47
CA PRO A 29 26.60 -1.97 -5.80
C PRO A 29 26.23 -3.06 -6.81
N LEU A 30 25.05 -3.66 -6.62
CA LEU A 30 24.35 -4.48 -7.58
C LEU A 30 23.23 -3.62 -8.18
N THR A 31 23.22 -3.46 -9.50
CA THR A 31 22.14 -2.79 -10.21
C THR A 31 21.15 -3.84 -10.70
N ILE A 32 19.88 -3.68 -10.33
CA ILE A 32 18.78 -4.56 -10.74
C ILE A 32 17.83 -3.74 -11.59
N SER A 33 17.73 -4.07 -12.87
CA SER A 33 16.67 -3.59 -13.76
C SER A 33 15.52 -4.59 -13.74
N GLU A 34 14.29 -4.12 -13.59
CA GLU A 34 13.07 -4.93 -13.67
C GLU A 34 12.14 -4.35 -14.73
N GLU A 35 11.78 -5.16 -15.72
CA GLU A 35 10.65 -4.92 -16.61
C GLU A 35 9.50 -5.83 -16.22
N LYS A 36 8.33 -5.26 -15.93
CA LYS A 36 7.17 -6.00 -15.41
C LYS A 36 5.93 -5.70 -16.24
N ASN A 37 5.22 -6.76 -16.64
CA ASN A 37 3.91 -6.70 -17.26
C ASN A 37 2.93 -7.54 -16.44
N ARG A 38 1.85 -6.94 -15.98
CA ARG A 38 0.84 -7.61 -15.17
C ARG A 38 -0.56 -7.32 -15.66
N ASN A 39 -1.34 -8.38 -15.81
CA ASN A 39 -2.77 -8.34 -16.04
C ASN A 39 -3.51 -8.90 -14.82
N ARG A 40 -4.53 -8.19 -14.35
CA ARG A 40 -5.38 -8.64 -13.25
C ARG A 40 -6.84 -8.51 -13.65
N PHE A 41 -7.59 -9.59 -13.49
CA PHE A 41 -9.03 -9.61 -13.63
C PHE A 41 -9.69 -9.89 -12.27
N ARG A 42 -10.79 -9.19 -11.98
CA ARG A 42 -11.55 -9.36 -10.73
C ARG A 42 -13.05 -9.34 -11.05
N LEU A 43 -13.77 -10.31 -10.50
CA LEU A 43 -15.22 -10.34 -10.47
C LEU A 43 -15.68 -10.42 -9.02
N GLY A 44 -16.59 -9.55 -8.62
CA GLY A 44 -17.04 -9.46 -7.24
C GLY A 44 -18.51 -9.10 -7.10
N ILE A 45 -19.01 -9.40 -5.91
CA ILE A 45 -20.32 -8.99 -5.44
C ILE A 45 -20.13 -8.24 -4.12
N ASN A 46 -20.87 -7.15 -3.93
CA ASN A 46 -20.86 -6.36 -2.71
C ASN A 46 -22.30 -6.11 -2.24
N TYR A 47 -22.59 -6.43 -0.99
CA TYR A 47 -23.91 -6.29 -0.39
C TYR A 47 -23.87 -5.33 0.81
N PRO A 48 -24.77 -4.33 0.87
CA PRO A 48 -24.87 -3.44 2.01
C PRO A 48 -25.70 -4.09 3.12
N PHE A 49 -25.04 -4.60 4.15
CA PHE A 49 -25.72 -5.10 5.35
C PHE A 49 -26.47 -4.00 6.10
N LEU A 50 -25.91 -2.78 6.15
CA LEU A 50 -26.52 -1.62 6.78
C LEU A 50 -26.23 -0.34 6.00
N LEU A 51 -27.25 0.49 5.77
CA LEU A 51 -27.13 1.82 5.16
C LEU A 51 -27.96 2.85 5.92
N PHE A 52 -27.27 3.76 6.60
CA PHE A 52 -27.84 4.91 7.28
C PHE A 52 -27.07 6.17 6.87
N ARG A 53 -27.66 7.35 7.09
CA ARG A 53 -27.01 8.64 6.79
C ARG A 53 -25.65 8.82 7.47
N SER A 54 -25.45 8.21 8.63
CA SER A 54 -24.22 8.29 9.43
C SER A 54 -23.49 6.96 9.59
N SER A 55 -23.91 5.89 8.91
CA SER A 55 -23.23 4.59 9.01
C SER A 55 -23.47 3.75 7.78
N SER A 56 -22.46 3.03 7.33
CA SER A 56 -22.62 1.99 6.31
C SER A 56 -21.81 0.77 6.68
N TRP A 57 -22.35 -0.40 6.39
CA TRP A 57 -21.63 -1.66 6.49
C TRP A 57 -21.86 -2.45 5.21
N TRP A 58 -20.77 -2.74 4.51
CA TRP A 58 -20.75 -3.53 3.30
C TRP A 58 -19.96 -4.81 3.53
N GLY A 59 -20.42 -5.92 2.96
CA GLY A 59 -19.64 -7.14 2.82
C GLY A 59 -19.55 -7.55 1.36
N GLY A 60 -18.45 -8.15 0.98
CA GLY A 60 -18.21 -8.55 -0.40
C GLY A 60 -17.47 -9.87 -0.52
N ALA A 61 -17.62 -10.47 -1.69
CA ALA A 61 -16.83 -11.62 -2.11
C ALA A 61 -16.35 -11.38 -3.54
N SER A 62 -15.12 -11.76 -3.86
CA SER A 62 -14.58 -11.64 -5.21
C SER A 62 -13.66 -12.79 -5.58
N LEU A 63 -13.68 -13.14 -6.87
CA LEU A 63 -12.68 -13.98 -7.51
C LEU A 63 -11.74 -13.07 -8.29
N GLN A 64 -10.45 -13.35 -8.21
CA GLN A 64 -9.42 -12.68 -8.98
C GLN A 64 -8.53 -13.67 -9.72
N HIS A 65 -8.01 -13.23 -10.86
CA HIS A 65 -6.99 -13.93 -11.63
C HIS A 65 -5.88 -12.95 -11.97
N LEU A 66 -4.62 -13.35 -11.78
CA LEU A 66 -3.44 -12.56 -12.09
C LEU A 66 -2.53 -13.35 -13.02
N ASN A 67 -2.01 -12.67 -14.03
CA ASN A 67 -0.91 -13.14 -14.88
C ASN A 67 0.15 -12.04 -14.93
N GLU A 68 1.38 -12.35 -14.54
CA GLU A 68 2.50 -11.43 -14.46
C GLU A 68 3.75 -12.08 -15.08
N ASP A 69 4.38 -11.31 -15.96
CA ASP A 69 5.64 -11.61 -16.62
C ASP A 69 6.65 -10.55 -16.15
N SER A 70 7.77 -10.97 -15.59
CA SER A 70 8.83 -10.04 -15.12
C SER A 70 10.19 -10.47 -15.63
N HIS A 71 10.93 -9.54 -16.22
CA HIS A 71 12.29 -9.74 -16.71
C HIS A 71 13.25 -8.92 -15.85
N PHE A 72 14.24 -9.59 -15.25
CA PHE A 72 15.24 -8.97 -14.39
C PHE A 72 16.62 -9.04 -15.03
N VAL A 73 17.32 -7.91 -15.04
CA VAL A 73 18.73 -7.82 -15.41
C VAL A 73 19.51 -7.40 -14.18
N ILE A 74 20.29 -8.33 -13.62
CA ILE A 74 21.13 -8.11 -12.44
C ILE A 74 22.56 -7.91 -12.91
N SER A 75 23.08 -6.71 -12.72
CA SER A 75 24.42 -6.30 -13.14
C SER A 75 25.27 -5.94 -11.92
N SER A 76 26.45 -6.55 -11.81
CA SER A 76 27.49 -6.12 -10.87
C SER A 76 28.51 -5.22 -11.58
N ASP A 77 29.15 -4.30 -10.83
CA ASP A 77 30.26 -3.47 -11.34
C ASP A 77 31.37 -4.30 -12.01
N SER A 78 31.54 -5.56 -11.60
CA SER A 78 32.41 -6.53 -12.28
C SER A 78 31.65 -7.29 -13.38
N THR A 79 31.36 -6.63 -14.52
CA THR A 79 30.94 -7.13 -15.86
C THR A 79 30.03 -8.37 -15.99
N SER A 80 29.45 -8.86 -14.91
CA SER A 80 28.63 -10.06 -14.86
C SER A 80 27.18 -9.62 -14.81
N THR A 81 26.48 -9.99 -15.87
CA THR A 81 25.05 -9.75 -16.01
C THR A 81 24.35 -11.09 -15.90
N THR A 82 23.36 -11.16 -15.01
CA THR A 82 22.48 -12.33 -14.87
C THR A 82 21.06 -11.91 -15.23
N GLU A 83 20.49 -12.58 -16.21
CA GLU A 83 19.09 -12.41 -16.61
C GLU A 83 18.23 -13.46 -15.91
N VAL A 84 17.08 -13.02 -15.40
CA VAL A 84 16.08 -13.88 -14.77
C VAL A 84 14.70 -13.52 -15.31
N ASP A 85 14.02 -14.47 -15.94
CA ASP A 85 12.62 -14.34 -16.33
C ASP A 85 11.73 -14.99 -15.28
N LYS A 86 10.68 -14.31 -14.86
CA LYS A 86 9.69 -14.84 -13.93
C LYS A 86 8.30 -14.81 -14.54
N LEU A 87 7.62 -15.95 -14.45
CA LEU A 87 6.23 -16.12 -14.86
C LEU A 87 5.39 -16.50 -13.65
N LEU A 88 4.43 -15.64 -13.33
CA LEU A 88 3.55 -15.78 -12.18
C LEU A 88 2.09 -15.75 -12.62
N ARG A 89 1.36 -16.82 -12.37
CA ARG A 89 -0.08 -16.94 -12.66
C ARG A 89 -0.79 -17.63 -11.51
N TYR A 90 -1.84 -17.01 -10.99
CA TYR A 90 -2.67 -17.63 -9.96
C TYR A 90 -4.06 -17.01 -9.92
N SER A 91 -4.97 -17.73 -9.29
CA SER A 91 -6.31 -17.23 -8.97
C SER A 91 -6.47 -17.18 -7.46
N ALA A 92 -7.33 -16.30 -6.96
CA ALA A 92 -7.63 -16.23 -5.53
C ALA A 92 -9.08 -15.81 -5.31
N VAL A 93 -9.65 -16.24 -4.20
CA VAL A 93 -10.91 -15.72 -3.68
C VAL A 93 -10.65 -14.78 -2.52
N GLU A 94 -11.47 -13.74 -2.40
CA GLU A 94 -11.38 -12.75 -1.33
C GLU A 94 -12.77 -12.55 -0.75
N ILE A 95 -12.86 -12.53 0.59
CA ILE A 95 -14.00 -12.03 1.33
C ILE A 95 -13.56 -10.75 2.03
N ASN A 96 -14.38 -9.70 1.92
CA ASN A 96 -14.07 -8.42 2.54
C ASN A 96 -15.29 -7.82 3.27
N SER A 97 -14.99 -6.91 4.19
CA SER A 97 -15.99 -6.14 4.94
C SER A 97 -15.50 -4.71 5.09
N ASN A 98 -16.38 -3.74 4.88
CA ASN A 98 -16.09 -2.33 5.04
C ASN A 98 -17.17 -1.67 5.92
N TRP A 99 -16.76 -1.19 7.08
CA TRP A 99 -17.62 -0.50 8.03
C TRP A 99 -17.19 0.95 8.18
N LEU A 100 -18.18 1.85 8.06
CA LEU A 100 -18.04 3.29 8.26
C LEU A 100 -19.09 3.73 9.28
N LYS A 101 -18.66 4.51 10.26
CA LYS A 101 -19.56 5.16 11.22
C LYS A 101 -19.12 6.59 11.50
N LYS A 102 -20.07 7.51 11.42
CA LYS A 102 -19.93 8.89 11.85
C LYS A 102 -20.79 9.10 13.09
N THR A 103 -20.18 9.57 14.18
CA THR A 103 -20.87 9.85 15.44
C THR A 103 -20.38 11.19 15.96
N GLY A 104 -21.25 12.22 15.90
CA GLY A 104 -20.84 13.60 16.17
C GLY A 104 -19.69 14.04 15.23
N GLU A 105 -18.63 14.54 15.83
CA GLU A 105 -17.39 14.97 15.14
C GLU A 105 -16.41 13.81 14.86
N GLN A 106 -16.81 12.57 15.14
CA GLN A 106 -15.95 11.39 15.02
C GLN A 106 -16.31 10.59 13.78
N THR A 107 -15.30 10.08 13.09
CA THR A 107 -15.42 9.15 11.97
C THR A 107 -14.57 7.92 12.26
N TYR A 108 -15.18 6.75 12.13
CA TYR A 108 -14.56 5.45 12.24
C TYR A 108 -14.67 4.74 10.89
N GLN A 109 -13.58 4.16 10.41
CA GLN A 109 -13.56 3.28 9.25
C GLN A 109 -12.78 2.02 9.62
N VAL A 110 -13.34 0.87 9.31
CA VAL A 110 -12.65 -0.42 9.47
C VAL A 110 -12.87 -1.22 8.20
N HIS A 111 -11.79 -1.65 7.58
CA HIS A 111 -11.81 -2.51 6.41
C HIS A 111 -11.03 -3.78 6.70
N GLY A 112 -11.67 -4.93 6.58
CA GLY A 112 -11.02 -6.23 6.73
C GLY A 112 -11.17 -7.05 5.47
N ARG A 113 -10.16 -7.83 5.13
CA ARG A 113 -10.22 -8.83 4.07
C ARG A 113 -9.48 -10.10 4.45
N ILE A 114 -9.98 -11.21 3.96
CA ILE A 114 -9.33 -12.52 3.96
C ILE A 114 -9.28 -12.98 2.51
N LYS A 115 -8.12 -13.46 2.08
CA LYS A 115 -7.85 -13.84 0.72
C LYS A 115 -7.14 -15.18 0.67
N GLN A 116 -7.64 -16.08 -0.17
CA GLN A 116 -7.13 -17.44 -0.32
C GLN A 116 -6.72 -17.66 -1.78
N GLY A 117 -5.45 -18.01 -2.00
CA GLY A 117 -4.96 -18.51 -3.27
C GLY A 117 -5.62 -19.85 -3.62
N LEU A 118 -5.92 -20.05 -4.90
CA LEU A 118 -6.59 -21.25 -5.40
C LEU A 118 -5.66 -22.07 -6.30
N GLU A 119 -5.82 -23.38 -6.23
CA GLU A 119 -5.22 -24.34 -7.16
C GLU A 119 -6.30 -24.81 -8.15
N LEU A 120 -6.29 -24.23 -9.36
CA LEU A 120 -7.22 -24.50 -10.45
C LEU A 120 -6.55 -25.25 -11.62
N GLY A 121 -5.27 -25.61 -11.50
CA GLY A 121 -4.50 -26.43 -12.46
C GLY A 121 -3.83 -25.65 -13.59
N ASN A 122 -3.91 -24.31 -13.58
CA ASN A 122 -3.23 -23.43 -14.54
C ASN A 122 -2.35 -22.40 -13.82
N GLU A 123 -2.06 -22.62 -12.55
CA GLU A 123 -1.14 -21.80 -11.78
C GLU A 123 0.28 -21.96 -12.33
N LYS A 124 1.05 -20.87 -12.30
CA LYS A 124 2.47 -20.89 -12.66
C LYS A 124 3.26 -20.07 -11.68
N ASN A 125 4.34 -20.65 -11.17
CA ASN A 125 5.40 -19.90 -10.49
C ASN A 125 6.72 -20.44 -11.03
N GLU A 126 7.21 -19.85 -12.11
CA GLU A 126 8.40 -20.32 -12.82
C GLU A 126 9.43 -19.19 -12.87
N SER A 127 10.69 -19.53 -12.64
CA SER A 127 11.84 -18.64 -12.79
C SER A 127 12.86 -19.28 -13.71
N THR A 128 13.26 -18.57 -14.76
CA THR A 128 14.23 -19.04 -15.74
C THR A 128 15.49 -18.19 -15.64
N ARG A 129 16.62 -18.85 -15.35
CA ARG A 129 17.93 -18.21 -15.30
C ARG A 129 18.91 -19.00 -16.14
N SER A 130 19.61 -18.31 -17.06
CA SER A 130 20.58 -18.94 -17.97
C SER A 130 20.02 -20.15 -18.72
N GLY A 131 18.77 -20.06 -19.18
CA GLY A 131 18.08 -21.12 -19.92
C GLY A 131 17.58 -22.30 -19.06
N THR A 132 17.78 -22.28 -17.73
CA THR A 132 17.26 -23.29 -16.81
C THR A 132 16.03 -22.76 -16.09
N THR A 133 14.89 -23.41 -16.26
CA THR A 133 13.63 -23.08 -15.57
C THR A 133 13.50 -23.89 -14.29
N THR A 134 13.26 -23.20 -13.18
CA THR A 134 12.97 -23.78 -11.86
C THR A 134 11.63 -23.27 -11.35
N GLN A 135 10.98 -24.04 -10.48
CA GLN A 135 9.80 -23.55 -9.77
C GLN A 135 10.21 -22.42 -8.82
N GLY A 136 9.40 -21.36 -8.76
CA GLY A 136 9.54 -20.29 -7.79
C GLY A 136 9.22 -20.77 -6.38
N THR A 137 9.62 -19.97 -5.39
CA THR A 137 9.51 -20.34 -3.97
C THR A 137 8.23 -19.80 -3.32
N GLU A 138 7.54 -18.86 -3.98
CA GLU A 138 6.28 -18.29 -3.48
C GLU A 138 5.12 -19.30 -3.55
N SER A 139 4.30 -19.30 -2.50
CA SER A 139 3.08 -20.11 -2.42
C SER A 139 1.96 -19.46 -3.23
N LEU A 140 1.32 -20.23 -4.10
CA LEU A 140 0.14 -19.79 -4.85
C LEU A 140 -1.18 -20.19 -4.17
N ASN A 141 -1.13 -21.05 -3.15
CA ASN A 141 -2.26 -21.47 -2.32
C ASN A 141 -2.18 -20.80 -0.94
N PHE A 142 -1.89 -19.50 -0.95
CA PHE A 142 -1.63 -18.73 0.27
C PHE A 142 -2.90 -18.33 1.02
N THR A 143 -2.79 -18.09 2.32
CA THR A 143 -3.81 -17.39 3.13
C THR A 143 -3.32 -16.02 3.55
N LEU A 144 -4.06 -14.97 3.19
CA LEU A 144 -3.76 -13.59 3.55
C LEU A 144 -4.91 -12.98 4.36
N ILE A 145 -4.56 -12.34 5.49
CA ILE A 145 -5.46 -11.50 6.28
C ILE A 145 -4.92 -10.06 6.26
N ASN A 146 -5.80 -9.10 6.01
CA ASN A 146 -5.46 -7.68 6.10
C ASN A 146 -6.59 -6.90 6.79
N LEU A 147 -6.20 -6.02 7.73
CA LEU A 147 -7.10 -5.17 8.49
C LEU A 147 -6.57 -3.73 8.48
N ASP A 148 -7.39 -2.81 7.99
CA ASP A 148 -7.16 -1.37 8.02
C ASP A 148 -8.17 -0.71 8.96
N ALA A 149 -7.69 0.21 9.80
CA ALA A 149 -8.53 1.01 10.67
C ALA A 149 -8.17 2.49 10.56
N LEU A 150 -9.18 3.35 10.52
CA LEU A 150 -9.05 4.80 10.60
C LEU A 150 -10.00 5.34 11.65
N TRP A 151 -9.47 6.16 12.54
CA TRP A 151 -10.24 6.98 13.44
C TRP A 151 -9.88 8.44 13.23
N LYS A 152 -10.88 9.31 13.16
CA LYS A 152 -10.69 10.75 13.01
C LYS A 152 -11.67 11.50 13.89
N VAL A 153 -11.19 12.50 14.61
CA VAL A 153 -12.00 13.32 15.49
C VAL A 153 -11.59 14.79 15.41
N ARG A 154 -12.57 15.68 15.42
CA ARG A 154 -12.35 17.10 15.72
C ARG A 154 -12.45 17.29 17.24
N LEU A 155 -11.31 17.47 17.91
CA LEU A 155 -11.25 17.66 19.37
C LEU A 155 -11.80 19.03 19.79
N SER A 156 -11.62 20.05 18.93
CA SER A 156 -12.17 21.39 19.08
C SER A 156 -12.33 22.04 17.71
N PRO A 157 -12.98 23.20 17.57
CA PRO A 157 -13.15 23.85 16.25
C PRO A 157 -11.85 23.99 15.44
N LYS A 158 -10.70 24.11 16.12
CA LYS A 158 -9.38 24.32 15.53
C LYS A 158 -8.49 23.07 15.50
N TRP A 159 -8.79 22.01 16.23
CA TRP A 159 -7.91 20.84 16.33
C TRP A 159 -8.59 19.58 15.80
N GLN A 160 -7.89 18.88 14.91
CA GLN A 160 -8.29 17.58 14.39
C GLN A 160 -7.17 16.56 14.62
N VAL A 161 -7.56 15.37 15.09
CA VAL A 161 -6.67 14.21 15.20
C VAL A 161 -7.18 13.12 14.27
N GLN A 162 -6.24 12.44 13.64
CA GLN A 162 -6.50 11.24 12.86
C GLN A 162 -5.48 10.17 13.23
N THR A 163 -5.93 8.93 13.36
CA THR A 163 -5.10 7.76 13.53
C THR A 163 -5.43 6.76 12.42
N LYS A 164 -4.41 6.13 11.86
CA LYS A 164 -4.55 4.99 10.96
C LYS A 164 -3.74 3.82 11.47
N THR A 165 -4.21 2.61 11.21
CA THR A 165 -3.50 1.37 11.54
C THR A 165 -3.72 0.36 10.42
N ASN A 166 -2.69 -0.42 10.13
CA ASN A 166 -2.76 -1.58 9.25
C ASN A 166 -2.17 -2.80 9.97
N ILE A 167 -2.81 -3.95 9.81
CA ILE A 167 -2.30 -5.25 10.23
C ILE A 167 -2.41 -6.16 9.01
N PHE A 168 -1.31 -6.79 8.64
CA PHE A 168 -1.19 -7.63 7.47
C PHE A 168 -0.50 -8.95 7.87
N TRP A 169 -1.07 -10.09 7.50
CA TRP A 169 -0.54 -11.37 7.93
C TRP A 169 -0.77 -12.48 6.90
N SER A 170 0.29 -13.21 6.61
CA SER A 170 0.31 -14.49 5.91
C SER A 170 1.41 -15.37 6.48
N ASP A 171 1.12 -16.63 6.78
CA ASP A 171 2.15 -17.61 7.14
C ASP A 171 2.87 -18.18 5.90
N ASP A 172 2.32 -17.94 4.72
CA ASP A 172 2.91 -18.33 3.44
C ASP A 172 3.90 -17.28 2.93
N GLN A 173 4.89 -17.74 2.16
CA GLN A 173 5.70 -16.86 1.32
C GLN A 173 4.84 -16.33 0.18
N LEU A 174 4.42 -15.06 0.24
CA LEU A 174 3.49 -14.51 -0.74
C LEU A 174 4.20 -14.17 -2.06
N PRO A 175 3.48 -14.26 -3.20
CA PRO A 175 3.91 -13.59 -4.40
C PRO A 175 4.07 -12.08 -4.15
N SER A 176 5.08 -11.47 -4.76
CA SER A 176 5.40 -10.04 -4.56
C SER A 176 4.24 -9.08 -4.90
N ALA A 177 3.29 -9.54 -5.72
CA ALA A 177 2.06 -8.83 -6.08
C ALA A 177 0.98 -8.84 -4.98
N GLU A 178 1.14 -9.67 -3.94
CA GLU A 178 0.24 -9.80 -2.79
C GLU A 178 0.87 -9.32 -1.49
N SER A 179 2.21 -9.35 -1.34
CA SER A 179 2.92 -8.83 -0.16
C SER A 179 2.55 -7.37 0.18
N VAL A 180 2.60 -7.04 1.47
CA VAL A 180 2.45 -5.65 1.93
C VAL A 180 3.69 -4.83 1.57
N ARG A 181 3.47 -3.53 1.34
CA ARG A 181 4.52 -2.57 0.99
C ARG A 181 4.31 -1.28 1.78
N TYR A 182 5.14 -1.04 2.79
CA TYR A 182 5.16 0.21 3.55
C TYR A 182 6.18 1.19 2.99
N GLY A 183 5.98 2.47 3.30
CA GLY A 183 6.78 3.60 2.82
C GLY A 183 5.92 4.70 2.19
N GLY A 184 6.43 5.93 2.22
CA GLY A 184 5.70 7.12 1.78
C GLY A 184 4.38 7.28 2.53
N ARG A 185 3.29 7.50 1.80
CA ARG A 185 1.95 7.72 2.39
C ARG A 185 1.29 6.46 2.96
N HIS A 186 1.81 5.27 2.65
CA HIS A 186 1.32 4.02 3.23
C HIS A 186 2.21 3.63 4.40
N PHE A 187 2.25 4.52 5.41
CA PHE A 187 3.07 4.44 6.63
C PHE A 187 4.58 4.50 6.37
N GLY A 188 5.27 5.46 7.01
CA GLY A 188 6.68 5.75 6.78
C GLY A 188 6.86 6.93 5.83
N ARG A 189 6.27 8.09 6.14
CA ARG A 189 6.29 9.30 5.30
C ARG A 189 7.69 9.81 4.95
N GLY A 190 8.67 9.56 5.82
CA GLY A 190 10.09 9.87 5.59
C GLY A 190 10.81 8.95 4.60
N TYR A 191 10.14 7.89 4.12
CA TYR A 191 10.74 6.88 3.25
C TYR A 191 10.14 6.92 1.83
N PRO A 192 10.89 6.46 0.82
CA PRO A 192 10.34 6.17 -0.51
C PRO A 192 9.14 5.22 -0.44
N GLY A 193 8.29 5.26 -1.47
CA GLY A 193 7.19 4.31 -1.60
C GLY A 193 7.70 2.88 -1.70
N ALA A 194 7.01 1.93 -1.06
CA ALA A 194 7.36 0.51 -1.06
C ALA A 194 8.78 0.17 -0.55
N GLN A 195 9.33 1.02 0.33
CA GLN A 195 10.62 0.83 0.99
C GLN A 195 10.73 -0.47 1.79
N ALA A 196 9.64 -0.92 2.42
CA ALA A 196 9.61 -2.12 3.23
C ALA A 196 8.54 -3.07 2.69
N GLN A 197 8.95 -4.27 2.26
CA GLN A 197 8.05 -5.30 1.75
C GLN A 197 8.04 -6.50 2.69
N GLY A 198 6.87 -7.10 2.91
CA GLY A 198 6.76 -8.32 3.72
C GLY A 198 5.50 -9.13 3.47
N ASP A 199 5.50 -10.34 4.01
CA ASP A 199 4.35 -11.25 4.06
C ASP A 199 3.55 -11.07 5.36
N LYS A 200 4.20 -10.46 6.36
CA LYS A 200 3.64 -10.06 7.65
C LYS A 200 4.02 -8.62 7.94
N GLY A 201 3.17 -7.90 8.64
CA GLY A 201 3.47 -6.55 9.05
C GLY A 201 2.36 -5.87 9.82
N TYR A 202 2.74 -4.78 10.47
CA TYR A 202 1.80 -3.86 11.09
C TYR A 202 2.32 -2.45 10.99
N ALA A 203 1.41 -1.49 10.92
CA ALA A 203 1.77 -0.09 10.83
C ALA A 203 0.76 0.79 11.56
N ALA A 204 1.23 1.94 12.04
CA ALA A 204 0.40 2.91 12.71
C ALA A 204 0.85 4.34 12.35
N GLU A 205 -0.12 5.24 12.26
CA GLU A 205 0.08 6.66 11.99
C GLU A 205 -0.81 7.45 12.94
N ILE A 206 -0.27 8.52 13.53
CA ILE A 206 -1.06 9.57 14.18
C ILE A 206 -0.74 10.92 13.54
N GLU A 207 -1.78 11.63 13.15
CA GLU A 207 -1.72 12.95 12.54
C GLU A 207 -2.50 13.96 13.40
N LEU A 208 -1.81 15.02 13.81
CA LEU A 208 -2.39 16.17 14.50
C LEU A 208 -2.41 17.36 13.55
N ARG A 209 -3.59 17.97 13.38
CA ARG A 209 -3.81 19.06 12.42
C ARG A 209 -4.48 20.24 13.10
N TYR A 210 -3.96 21.43 12.85
CA TYR A 210 -4.56 22.68 13.29
C TYR A 210 -5.29 23.35 12.13
N LEU A 211 -6.49 23.85 12.37
CA LEU A 211 -7.42 24.32 11.34
C LEU A 211 -7.57 25.84 11.44
N ILE A 212 -6.91 26.57 10.55
CA ILE A 212 -6.91 28.04 10.53
C ILE A 212 -7.84 28.51 9.41
N PRO A 213 -9.03 29.05 9.71
CA PRO A 213 -9.87 29.66 8.70
C PRO A 213 -9.18 30.90 8.10
N SER A 214 -9.46 31.18 6.84
CA SER A 214 -8.90 32.30 6.10
C SER A 214 -10.02 33.00 5.31
N ASP A 215 -10.02 34.32 5.33
CA ASP A 215 -11.02 35.15 4.63
C ASP A 215 -10.73 35.30 3.13
N SER A 216 -9.63 34.71 2.65
CA SER A 216 -9.27 34.74 1.23
C SER A 216 -10.37 34.11 0.36
N VAL A 217 -10.56 34.65 -0.85
CA VAL A 217 -11.50 34.10 -1.84
C VAL A 217 -11.05 32.72 -2.31
N ILE A 218 -9.74 32.51 -2.37
CA ILE A 218 -9.09 31.32 -2.93
C ILE A 218 -8.75 30.32 -1.81
N ILE A 219 -8.12 30.77 -0.73
CA ILE A 219 -7.70 29.85 0.35
C ILE A 219 -8.64 30.04 1.53
N LYS A 220 -9.57 29.10 1.73
CA LYS A 220 -10.54 29.13 2.82
C LYS A 220 -10.00 28.58 4.13
N ARG A 221 -8.99 27.69 4.06
CA ARG A 221 -8.37 27.12 5.24
C ARG A 221 -6.89 26.80 5.03
N ILE A 222 -6.11 27.10 6.04
CA ILE A 222 -4.69 26.74 6.17
C ILE A 222 -4.61 25.69 7.28
N GLU A 223 -3.99 24.55 6.97
CA GLU A 223 -3.96 23.38 7.84
C GLU A 223 -2.52 22.89 8.05
N PRO A 224 -1.73 23.49 8.97
CA PRO A 224 -0.48 22.88 9.38
C PRO A 224 -0.75 21.58 10.14
N TYR A 225 0.11 20.58 9.93
CA TYR A 225 -0.01 19.28 10.57
C TYR A 225 1.34 18.66 10.92
N LEU A 226 1.31 17.79 11.92
CA LEU A 226 2.41 16.93 12.35
C LEU A 226 1.95 15.48 12.26
N VAL A 227 2.81 14.60 11.75
CA VAL A 227 2.58 13.17 11.65
C VAL A 227 3.71 12.43 12.34
N LEU A 228 3.34 11.40 13.11
CA LEU A 228 4.25 10.36 13.58
C LEU A 228 3.74 9.04 13.02
N ASP A 229 4.62 8.27 12.41
CA ASP A 229 4.26 6.95 11.91
C ASP A 229 5.36 5.92 12.14
N THR A 230 4.94 4.67 12.10
CA THR A 230 5.84 3.52 12.16
C THR A 230 5.23 2.35 11.39
N ALA A 231 6.08 1.52 10.82
CA ALA A 231 5.70 0.30 10.15
C ALA A 231 6.76 -0.78 10.38
N HIS A 232 6.30 -2.01 10.58
CA HIS A 232 7.12 -3.19 10.67
C HIS A 232 6.68 -4.15 9.57
N SER A 233 7.64 -4.74 8.84
CA SER A 233 7.36 -5.82 7.89
C SER A 233 8.39 -6.93 7.98
N GLU A 234 7.94 -8.15 7.74
CA GLU A 234 8.76 -9.36 7.73
C GLU A 234 8.47 -10.21 6.50
N SER A 235 9.52 -10.70 5.83
CA SER A 235 9.43 -11.63 4.71
C SER A 235 9.64 -13.07 5.16
N ASN A 236 8.72 -13.96 4.79
CA ASN A 236 8.85 -15.39 5.06
C ASN A 236 9.91 -16.07 4.16
N ALA A 237 10.29 -15.46 3.03
CA ALA A 237 11.27 -16.02 2.09
C ALA A 237 12.71 -16.00 2.63
N MET A 238 13.12 -14.85 3.18
CA MET A 238 14.50 -14.59 3.59
C MET A 238 14.65 -14.27 5.08
N GLY A 239 13.55 -14.20 5.84
CA GLY A 239 13.56 -13.74 7.23
C GLY A 239 13.99 -12.28 7.39
N ILE A 240 13.98 -11.50 6.30
CA ILE A 240 14.35 -10.09 6.33
C ILE A 240 13.22 -9.32 6.99
N GLN A 241 13.59 -8.48 7.94
CA GLN A 241 12.70 -7.60 8.67
C GLN A 241 13.08 -6.15 8.39
N HIS A 242 12.08 -5.27 8.34
CA HIS A 242 12.25 -3.83 8.19
C HIS A 242 11.42 -3.10 9.24
N GLN A 243 12.02 -2.08 9.85
CA GLN A 243 11.38 -1.17 10.80
C GLN A 243 11.46 0.27 10.28
N LEU A 244 10.36 0.78 9.77
CA LEU A 244 10.21 2.17 9.37
C LEU A 244 9.65 2.97 10.53
N SER A 245 10.21 4.16 10.77
CA SER A 245 9.60 5.16 11.65
C SER A 245 9.91 6.55 11.09
N SER A 246 8.95 7.47 11.13
CA SER A 246 9.20 8.82 10.65
C SER A 246 8.42 9.90 11.38
N VAL A 247 8.90 11.13 11.22
CA VAL A 247 8.24 12.35 11.69
C VAL A 247 8.05 13.26 10.49
N ALA A 248 6.82 13.72 10.25
CA ALA A 248 6.53 14.62 9.15
C ALA A 248 5.83 15.90 9.60
N LEU A 249 6.25 17.03 9.05
CA LEU A 249 5.63 18.34 9.19
C LEU A 249 5.08 18.76 7.84
N GLY A 250 3.82 19.15 7.79
CA GLY A 250 3.22 19.60 6.54
C GLY A 250 2.25 20.74 6.69
N LEU A 251 1.86 21.29 5.55
CA LEU A 251 0.96 22.41 5.42
C LEU A 251 0.03 22.16 4.24
N ASP A 252 -1.27 22.06 4.49
CA ASP A 252 -2.27 22.03 3.43
C ASP A 252 -2.98 23.40 3.32
N LEU A 253 -3.09 23.88 2.08
CA LEU A 253 -3.91 25.02 1.68
C LEU A 253 -5.13 24.49 0.93
N THR A 254 -6.33 24.85 1.35
CA THR A 254 -7.56 24.31 0.75
C THR A 254 -8.68 25.34 0.69
N ASP A 255 -9.51 25.23 -0.35
CA ASP A 255 -10.80 25.93 -0.44
C ASP A 255 -11.92 25.16 0.28
N ILE A 256 -11.61 24.01 0.90
CA ILE A 256 -12.50 23.07 1.58
C ILE A 256 -13.38 22.26 0.61
N GLN A 257 -13.55 22.69 -0.64
CA GLN A 257 -14.52 22.14 -1.58
C GLN A 257 -13.90 21.52 -2.83
N TYR A 258 -13.06 22.21 -3.58
CA TYR A 258 -12.60 21.74 -4.90
C TYR A 258 -11.13 21.38 -4.92
N TYR A 259 -10.26 22.05 -4.15
CA TYR A 259 -8.83 21.78 -4.20
C TYR A 259 -8.11 21.80 -2.86
N ARG A 260 -6.96 21.11 -2.85
CA ARG A 260 -6.00 21.07 -1.77
C ARG A 260 -4.59 21.02 -2.34
N VAL A 261 -3.76 21.97 -1.93
CA VAL A 261 -2.32 22.00 -2.19
C VAL A 261 -1.61 21.73 -0.88
N GLY A 262 -0.78 20.69 -0.84
CA GLY A 262 -0.06 20.27 0.35
C GLY A 262 1.44 20.26 0.11
N PHE A 263 2.19 20.80 1.07
CA PHE A 263 3.63 20.61 1.17
C PHE A 263 3.92 19.81 2.44
N GLU A 264 4.89 18.91 2.38
CA GLU A 264 5.31 18.10 3.51
C GLU A 264 6.81 17.87 3.49
N TYR A 265 7.40 17.99 4.68
CA TYR A 265 8.77 17.62 5.00
C TYR A 265 8.70 16.41 5.94
N ALA A 266 9.40 15.33 5.61
CA ALA A 266 9.39 14.12 6.41
C ALA A 266 10.81 13.59 6.66
N GLN A 267 11.10 13.27 7.91
CA GLN A 267 12.40 12.78 8.36
C GLN A 267 12.27 11.31 8.78
N PRO A 268 13.00 10.37 8.15
CA PRO A 268 13.08 9.00 8.62
C PRO A 268 13.88 8.94 9.94
N THR A 269 13.43 8.09 10.86
CA THR A 269 14.00 7.90 12.21
C THR A 269 14.16 6.42 12.60
N GLY A 270 13.66 5.49 11.79
CA GLY A 270 13.83 4.04 11.95
C GLY A 270 15.07 3.53 11.22
N ASP A 271 14.94 2.41 10.51
CA ASP A 271 16.02 1.88 9.65
C ASP A 271 16.45 2.90 8.59
N PRO A 272 17.70 2.85 8.09
CA PRO A 272 18.16 3.68 6.98
C PRO A 272 17.41 3.31 5.68
N THR A 273 17.40 4.24 4.72
CA THR A 273 16.74 3.98 3.43
C THR A 273 17.58 3.01 2.58
N GLN A 274 16.97 2.26 1.67
CA GLN A 274 17.71 1.31 0.82
C GLN A 274 18.65 2.02 -0.18
N ASN A 275 18.37 3.29 -0.50
CA ASN A 275 19.08 4.04 -1.53
C ASN A 275 20.20 4.94 -0.96
N SER A 276 20.23 5.17 0.35
CA SER A 276 21.27 5.94 1.02
C SER A 276 21.57 5.33 2.39
N ASN A 277 22.85 5.25 2.76
CA ASN A 277 23.26 4.85 4.12
C ASN A 277 22.87 5.87 5.21
N ASP A 278 22.15 6.94 4.84
CA ASP A 278 21.80 8.07 5.71
C ASP A 278 20.27 8.27 5.77
N HIS A 279 19.80 8.85 6.87
CA HIS A 279 18.42 9.28 7.07
C HIS A 279 18.14 10.60 6.36
N GLU A 280 18.23 10.64 5.03
CA GLU A 280 17.92 11.85 4.27
C GLU A 280 16.42 12.21 4.36
N PRO A 281 16.06 13.49 4.53
CA PRO A 281 14.67 13.91 4.56
C PRO A 281 14.01 13.85 3.19
N THR A 282 12.73 13.52 3.16
CA THR A 282 11.88 13.51 1.97
C THR A 282 11.01 14.76 1.92
N TYR A 283 10.83 15.32 0.73
CA TYR A 283 9.94 16.46 0.47
C TYR A 283 8.81 16.02 -0.46
N ASN A 284 7.56 16.22 -0.05
CA ASN A 284 6.39 15.83 -0.82
C ASN A 284 5.55 17.05 -1.19
N LEU A 285 5.15 17.10 -2.47
CA LEU A 285 4.14 18.03 -2.96
C LEU A 285 2.88 17.25 -3.35
N ASN A 286 1.74 17.68 -2.83
CA ASN A 286 0.43 17.05 -3.02
C ASN A 286 -0.52 18.05 -3.67
N LEU A 287 -1.08 17.70 -4.80
CA LEU A 287 -2.18 18.44 -5.42
C LEU A 287 -3.39 17.52 -5.56
N ARG A 288 -4.51 17.94 -4.98
CA ARG A 288 -5.81 17.30 -5.19
C ARG A 288 -6.78 18.33 -5.76
N TRP A 289 -7.50 17.92 -6.80
CA TRP A 289 -8.59 18.69 -7.40
C TRP A 289 -9.78 17.77 -7.63
N GLN A 290 -10.99 18.23 -7.31
CA GLN A 290 -12.25 17.55 -7.62
C GLN A 290 -13.21 18.54 -8.28
N PHE A 291 -13.91 18.07 -9.32
CA PHE A 291 -14.91 18.82 -10.08
C PHE A 291 -16.32 18.43 -9.64
#